data_AF-A0A955XW48-F1
#
_entry.id   AF-A0A955XW48-F1
#
_cell.length_a   1.000
_cell.length_b   1.000
_cell.length_c   1.000
_cell.angle_alpha   90.00
_cell.angle_beta   90.00
_cell.angle_gamma   90.00
#
_symmetry.space_group_name_H-M   'P 1'
#
loop_
_entity.id
_entity.type
_entity.pdbx_description
1 polymer ?
#
loop_
_entity_poly.entity_id
_entity_poly.type
_entity_poly.pdbx_seq_one_letter_code
_entity_poly.pdbx_strand_id
1 'polypeptide(L)' 'LNALTRILHSELQGTKIKINAVCPGWVRTDMGGPQAPRSIEEGIRGIVWAATLPEDGPSGGFFRDGHPVAW' A
#
# COMPACT_ATOMS: atom_id res chain seq x y z
N LEU A 1 -0.18 11.81 1.35
CA LEU A 1 -0.65 10.58 0.68
C LEU A 1 -1.91 10.03 1.33
N ASN A 2 -1.91 9.81 2.65
CA ASN A 2 -3.04 9.23 3.39
C ASN A 2 -4.39 9.95 3.19
N ALA A 3 -4.41 11.28 3.30
CA ALA A 3 -5.63 12.06 3.05
C ALA A 3 -6.14 11.92 1.59
N LEU A 4 -5.24 11.95 0.61
CA LEU A 4 -5.58 11.78 -0.80
C LEU A 4 -6.16 10.39 -1.08
N THR A 5 -5.59 9.34 -0.49
CA THR A 5 -6.14 7.97 -0.57
C THR A 5 -7.59 7.93 -0.09
N ARG A 6 -7.90 8.59 1.04
CA ARG A 6 -9.26 8.63 1.59
C ARG A 6 -10.23 9.43 0.71
N ILE A 7 -9.79 10.56 0.17
CA ILE A 7 -10.59 11.39 -0.74
C ILE A 7 -10.92 10.61 -2.01
N LEU A 8 -9.92 10.09 -2.70
CA LEU A 8 -10.11 9.34 -3.95
C LEU A 8 -10.93 8.06 -3.74
N HIS A 9 -10.72 7.36 -2.62
CA HIS A 9 -11.59 6.23 -2.24
C HIS A 9 -13.05 6.67 -2.13
N SER A 10 -13.32 7.82 -1.51
CA SER A 10 -14.69 8.36 -1.37
C SER A 10 -15.28 8.77 -2.73
N GLU A 11 -14.50 9.40 -3.60
CA GLU A 11 -14.96 9.86 -4.91
C GLU A 11 -15.25 8.72 -5.89
N LEU A 12 -14.53 7.60 -5.76
CA LEU A 12 -14.65 6.43 -6.63
C LEU A 12 -15.53 5.32 -6.04
N GLN A 13 -16.30 5.62 -4.98
CA GLN A 13 -17.28 4.68 -4.43
C GLN A 13 -18.28 4.23 -5.50
N GLY A 14 -18.62 2.94 -5.49
CA GLY A 14 -19.53 2.34 -6.48
C GLY A 14 -18.87 1.97 -7.81
N THR A 15 -17.59 2.31 -8.02
CA THR A 15 -16.80 1.82 -9.16
C THR A 15 -16.07 0.52 -8.82
N LYS A 16 -15.43 -0.09 -9.82
CA LYS A 16 -14.53 -1.24 -9.63
C LYS A 16 -13.09 -0.83 -9.24
N ILE A 17 -12.81 0.46 -9.05
CA ILE A 17 -11.46 0.95 -8.75
C ILE A 17 -11.18 0.82 -7.25
N LYS A 18 -10.03 0.25 -6.90
CA LYS A 18 -9.54 0.12 -5.52
C LYS A 18 -8.45 1.15 -5.25
N ILE A 19 -8.54 1.84 -4.12
CA ILE A 19 -7.62 2.91 -3.74
C ILE A 19 -7.07 2.61 -2.34
N ASN A 20 -5.79 2.30 -2.22
CA ASN A 20 -5.16 1.97 -0.94
C ASN A 20 -3.80 2.66 -0.80
N ALA A 21 -3.40 2.96 0.44
CA ALA A 21 -2.04 3.37 0.77
C ALA A 21 -1.25 2.13 1.20
N VAL A 22 0.00 2.01 0.74
CA VAL A 22 0.87 0.89 1.08
C VAL A 22 2.20 1.41 1.60
N CYS A 23 2.60 0.95 2.78
CA CYS A 23 3.92 1.20 3.34
C CYS A 23 4.83 0.01 3.06
N PRO A 24 5.90 0.18 2.25
CA PRO A 24 6.88 -0.89 2.03
C PRO A 24 7.80 -1.10 3.26
N GLY A 25 7.68 -0.27 4.29
CA GLY A 25 8.63 -0.21 5.40
C GLY A 25 9.93 0.50 4.99
N TRP A 26 10.99 0.31 5.77
CA TRP A 26 12.31 0.86 5.47
C TRP A 26 13.13 -0.16 4.65
N VAL A 27 13.31 0.12 3.36
CA VAL A 27 13.84 -0.83 2.35
C VAL A 27 15.21 -0.38 1.83
N ARG A 28 16.11 -1.32 1.54
CA ARG A 28 17.43 -1.06 0.94
C ARG A 28 17.31 -0.61 -0.51
N THR A 29 17.02 0.67 -0.69
CA THR A 29 17.07 1.41 -1.96
C THR A 29 17.99 2.61 -1.80
N ASP A 30 18.24 3.38 -2.86
CA ASP A 30 19.02 4.61 -2.78
C ASP A 30 18.47 5.59 -1.73
N MET A 31 17.14 5.67 -1.60
CA MET A 31 16.46 6.53 -0.60
C MET A 31 16.54 5.94 0.82
N GLY A 32 16.48 4.62 0.97
CA GLY A 32 16.53 3.97 2.29
C GLY A 32 17.94 3.73 2.82
N GLY A 33 18.94 3.70 1.95
CA GLY A 33 20.33 3.45 2.30
C GLY A 33 20.65 1.98 2.65
N PRO A 34 21.94 1.66 2.83
CA PRO A 34 22.40 0.29 3.04
C PRO A 34 21.99 -0.30 4.39
N GLN A 35 21.66 0.55 5.38
CA GLN A 35 21.26 0.13 6.73
C GLN A 35 19.79 -0.23 6.85
N ALA A 36 18.99 -0.02 5.80
CA ALA A 36 17.60 -0.39 5.83
C ALA A 36 17.44 -1.90 6.10
N PRO A 37 16.58 -2.30 7.05
CA PRO A 37 16.50 -3.69 7.46
C PRO A 37 15.88 -4.59 6.38
N ARG A 38 14.99 -4.03 5.55
CA ARG A 38 14.23 -4.81 4.56
C ARG A 38 14.94 -4.88 3.20
N SER A 39 14.86 -6.04 2.57
CA SER A 39 15.23 -6.21 1.16
C SER A 39 14.17 -5.61 0.23
N ILE A 40 14.52 -5.45 -1.05
CA ILE A 40 13.58 -4.99 -2.08
C ILE A 40 12.41 -5.97 -2.20
N GLU A 41 12.68 -7.27 -2.20
CA GLU A 41 11.70 -8.36 -2.28
C GLU A 41 10.72 -8.35 -1.11
N GLU A 42 11.19 -7.99 0.09
CA GLU A 42 10.33 -7.82 1.25
C GLU A 42 9.45 -6.58 1.11
N GLY A 43 10.02 -5.46 0.65
CA GLY A 43 9.28 -4.20 0.48
C GLY A 43 8.22 -4.25 -0.61
N ILE A 44 8.49 -4.95 -1.71
CA ILE A 44 7.59 -4.99 -2.88
C ILE A 44 6.38 -5.92 -2.69
N ARG A 45 6.46 -6.88 -1.75
CA ARG A 45 5.41 -7.88 -1.52
C ARG A 45 4.04 -7.26 -1.25
N GLY A 46 3.98 -6.26 -0.36
CA GLY A 46 2.74 -5.55 -0.05
C GLY A 46 2.23 -4.69 -1.21
N ILE A 47 3.12 -4.19 -2.06
CA ILE A 47 2.75 -3.38 -3.24
C ILE A 47 2.14 -4.28 -4.31
N VAL A 48 2.76 -5.42 -4.61
CA VAL A 48 2.23 -6.41 -5.57
C VAL A 48 0.87 -6.91 -5.10
N TRP A 49 0.75 -7.27 -3.81
CA TRP A 49 -0.52 -7.66 -3.23
C TRP A 49 -1.63 -6.62 -3.46
N ALA A 50 -1.35 -5.33 -3.21
CA ALA A 50 -2.33 -4.27 -3.40
C ALA A 50 -2.70 -4.06 -4.88
N ALA A 51 -1.75 -4.26 -5.79
CA ALA A 51 -1.95 -4.14 -7.23
C ALA A 51 -2.73 -5.31 -7.84
N THR A 52 -2.73 -6.48 -7.19
CA THR A 52 -3.40 -7.70 -7.65
C THR A 52 -4.61 -8.07 -6.79
N LEU A 53 -5.22 -7.10 -6.11
CA LEU A 53 -6.41 -7.36 -5.30
C LEU A 53 -7.58 -7.86 -6.17
N PRO A 54 -8.36 -8.84 -5.68
CA PRO A 54 -9.60 -9.25 -6.34
C PRO A 54 -10.68 -8.15 -6.24
N GLU A 55 -11.79 -8.32 -6.96
CA GLU A 55 -12.90 -7.35 -6.96
C GLU A 55 -13.51 -7.14 -5.56
N ASP A 56 -13.49 -8.15 -4.69
CA ASP A 56 -13.93 -8.10 -3.29
C ASP A 56 -12.82 -7.67 -2.32
N GLY A 57 -11.65 -7.30 -2.83
CA GLY A 57 -10.52 -6.82 -2.05
C GLY A 57 -10.74 -5.46 -1.38
N PRO A 58 -9.91 -5.14 -0.35
CA PRO A 58 -10.04 -3.93 0.43
C PRO A 58 -9.82 -2.66 -0.40
N SER A 59 -10.45 -1.57 0.02
CA SER A 59 -10.27 -0.22 -0.54
C SER A 59 -10.38 0.81 0.58
N GLY A 60 -9.66 1.92 0.45
CA GLY A 60 -9.68 3.04 1.38
C GLY A 60 -8.85 2.81 2.64
N GLY A 61 -7.95 1.83 2.65
CA GLY A 61 -7.14 1.48 3.81
C GLY A 61 -5.66 1.85 3.67
N PHE A 62 -4.93 1.64 4.77
CA PHE A 62 -3.48 1.73 4.84
C PHE A 62 -2.91 0.37 5.22
N PHE A 63 -1.95 -0.13 4.46
CA PHE A 63 -1.46 -1.50 4.58
C PHE A 63 0.06 -1.59 4.64
N ARG A 64 0.55 -2.59 5.37
CA ARG A 64 1.93 -3.07 5.29
C ARG A 64 1.88 -4.59 5.23
N ASP A 65 2.57 -5.17 4.26
CA ASP A 65 2.66 -6.64 4.09
C ASP A 65 1.29 -7.34 3.98
N GLY A 66 0.31 -6.67 3.36
CA GLY A 66 -1.06 -7.19 3.22
C GLY A 66 -1.93 -7.05 4.47
N HIS A 67 -1.39 -6.50 5.56
CA HIS A 67 -2.11 -6.29 6.81
C HIS A 67 -2.48 -4.81 7.00
N PRO A 68 -3.70 -4.51 7.48
CA PRO A 68 -4.12 -3.15 7.77
C PRO A 68 -3.29 -2.57 8.92
N VAL A 69 -2.93 -1.30 8.82
CA VAL A 69 -2.22 -0.53 9.84
C VAL A 69 -2.98 0.76 10.15
N ALA A 70 -2.78 1.30 11.35
CA ALA A 70 -3.38 2.58 11.74
C ALA A 70 -2.81 3.74 10.89
N TRP A 71 -3.69 4.69 10.58
CA TRP A 71 -3.37 5.89 9.79
C TRP A 71 -2.36 6.83 10.46
#